data_AF-A0A848KKL8-F1
#
_entry.id   AF-A0A848KKL8-F1
#
_cell.length_a   1.000
_cell.length_b   1.000
_cell.length_c   1.000
_cell.angle_alpha   90.00
_cell.angle_beta   90.00
_cell.angle_gamma   90.00
#
_symmetry.space_group_name_H-M   'P 1'
#
loop_
_entity.id
_entity.type
_entity.pdbx_description
1 polymer ?
#
loop_
_entity_poly.entity_id
_entity_poly.type
_entity_poly.pdbx_seq_one_letter_code
_entity_poly.pdbx_strand_id
1 'polypeptide(L)'
;MTTRQEVLAAARVRLDGRDPAGVGLREIARALDMSSTSIYRYFDSMHDLRTALGMQQPKPEVPAGFTDQFVERAMSPDRIHSVIADLLGTSLVIGPLAVGPGKRGRAVARGVVGDIATTRAARGLAAKIPVGLVIDIEVGRFQKRICAKVVVPIGISARVKDDLTLVIDVARPHPRAISVDVDALGLSAVVVRKVGKVDDLVRANTLAHIDAVLASPEGKAATTIDIGQMIDDAWAAGVVFERRAM
;
A
#
# COMPACT_ATOMS: atom_id res chain seq x y z
N MET A 1 -17.30 15.27 -47.96
CA MET A 1 -16.19 14.78 -47.11
C MET A 1 -16.83 14.00 -45.98
N THR A 2 -16.50 12.72 -45.83
CA THR A 2 -17.04 11.90 -44.74
C THR A 2 -16.49 12.39 -43.41
N THR A 3 -17.35 12.63 -42.43
CA THR A 3 -16.97 13.10 -41.09
C THR A 3 -17.01 11.99 -40.05
N ARG A 4 -16.29 12.15 -38.93
CA ARG A 4 -16.30 11.20 -37.80
C ARG A 4 -17.72 10.90 -37.30
N GLN A 5 -18.61 11.89 -37.31
CA GLN A 5 -20.02 11.72 -36.91
C GLN A 5 -20.83 10.88 -37.90
N GLU A 6 -20.61 11.02 -39.21
CA GLU A 6 -21.28 10.20 -40.22
C GLU A 6 -20.86 8.73 -40.11
N VAL A 7 -19.58 8.47 -39.81
CA VAL A 7 -19.07 7.11 -39.56
C VAL A 7 -19.73 6.49 -38.32
N LEU A 8 -19.89 7.25 -37.22
CA LEU A 8 -20.56 6.77 -36.01
C LEU A 8 -22.05 6.53 -36.22
N ALA A 9 -22.74 7.40 -36.95
CA ALA A 9 -24.16 7.27 -37.24
C ALA A 9 -24.44 6.04 -38.11
N ALA A 10 -23.64 5.83 -39.17
CA ALA A 10 -23.74 4.67 -40.05
C ALA A 10 -23.44 3.35 -39.31
N ALA A 11 -22.44 3.36 -38.43
CA ALA A 11 -22.11 2.21 -37.59
C ALA A 11 -23.24 1.87 -36.63
N ARG A 12 -23.83 2.84 -35.93
CA ARG A 12 -24.96 2.62 -35.00
C ARG A 12 -26.17 2.00 -35.68
N VAL A 13 -26.59 2.53 -36.83
CA VAL A 13 -27.74 2.03 -37.60
C VAL A 13 -27.53 0.58 -38.06
N ARG A 14 -26.29 0.20 -38.40
CA ARG A 14 -25.96 -1.15 -38.89
C ARG A 14 -25.73 -2.19 -37.79
N LEU A 15 -25.42 -1.73 -36.58
CA LEU A 15 -25.18 -2.57 -35.40
C LEU A 15 -26.44 -2.77 -34.55
N ASP A 16 -27.55 -2.13 -34.92
CA ASP A 16 -28.80 -2.21 -34.20
C ASP A 16 -29.30 -3.67 -34.13
N GLY A 17 -29.44 -4.19 -32.91
CA GLY A 17 -29.87 -5.57 -32.62
C GLY A 17 -28.78 -6.66 -32.56
N ARG A 18 -27.48 -6.34 -32.69
CA ARG A 18 -26.38 -7.32 -32.51
C ARG A 18 -25.67 -7.13 -31.17
N ASP A 19 -25.19 -8.23 -30.57
CA ASP A 19 -24.36 -8.20 -29.36
C ASP A 19 -23.06 -7.40 -29.62
N PRO A 20 -22.87 -6.25 -28.96
CA PRO A 20 -21.70 -5.38 -29.16
C PRO A 20 -20.36 -6.03 -28.78
N ALA A 21 -20.36 -7.08 -27.96
CA ALA A 21 -19.14 -7.75 -27.52
C ALA A 21 -18.51 -8.64 -28.61
N GLY A 22 -19.31 -9.12 -29.58
CA GLY A 22 -18.88 -10.04 -30.63
C GLY A 22 -18.39 -9.39 -31.93
N VAL A 23 -18.62 -8.08 -32.12
CA VAL A 23 -18.33 -7.42 -33.39
C VAL A 23 -16.86 -6.99 -33.47
N GLY A 24 -16.13 -7.57 -34.42
CA GLY A 24 -14.72 -7.27 -34.69
C GLY A 24 -14.50 -6.09 -35.65
N LEU A 25 -13.31 -5.45 -35.60
CA LEU A 25 -12.93 -4.31 -36.47
C LEU A 25 -13.21 -4.54 -37.96
N ARG A 26 -12.96 -5.77 -38.45
CA ARG A 26 -13.22 -6.16 -39.85
C ARG A 26 -14.70 -6.15 -40.20
N GLU A 27 -15.56 -6.50 -39.25
CA GLU A 27 -17.00 -6.52 -39.45
C GLU A 27 -17.57 -5.10 -39.50
N ILE A 28 -17.04 -4.20 -38.67
CA ILE A 28 -17.36 -2.76 -38.71
C ILE A 28 -16.86 -2.13 -40.02
N ALA A 29 -15.62 -2.43 -40.43
CA ALA A 29 -15.06 -1.98 -41.70
C ALA A 29 -15.90 -2.44 -42.90
N ARG A 30 -16.29 -3.72 -42.91
CA ARG A 30 -17.18 -4.29 -43.93
C ARG A 30 -18.56 -3.63 -43.92
N ALA A 31 -19.11 -3.34 -42.74
CA ALA A 31 -20.44 -2.73 -42.62
C ALA A 31 -20.49 -1.28 -43.17
N LEU A 32 -19.36 -0.59 -43.18
CA LEU A 32 -19.20 0.78 -43.65
C LEU A 32 -18.67 0.88 -45.09
N ASP A 33 -18.42 -0.25 -45.76
CA ASP A 33 -17.73 -0.32 -47.05
C ASP A 33 -16.36 0.40 -47.03
N MET A 34 -15.66 0.28 -45.90
CA MET A 34 -14.36 0.89 -45.65
C MET A 34 -13.30 -0.17 -45.44
N SER A 35 -12.05 0.16 -45.78
CA SER A 35 -10.92 -0.64 -45.30
C SER A 35 -10.70 -0.40 -43.81
N SER A 36 -10.22 -1.42 -43.09
CA SER A 36 -9.86 -1.30 -41.67
C SER A 36 -8.85 -0.17 -41.42
N THR A 37 -7.99 0.11 -42.40
CA THR A 37 -7.00 1.19 -42.36
C THR A 37 -7.63 2.59 -42.45
N SER A 38 -8.72 2.73 -43.21
CA SER A 38 -9.46 3.99 -43.34
C SER A 38 -10.23 4.38 -42.07
N ILE A 39 -10.55 3.41 -41.21
CA ILE A 39 -11.18 3.68 -39.90
C ILE A 39 -10.22 4.46 -38.98
N TYR A 40 -8.93 4.13 -39.00
CA TYR A 40 -7.91 4.81 -38.18
C TYR A 40 -7.68 6.27 -38.58
N ARG A 41 -8.24 6.74 -39.70
CA ARG A 41 -8.24 8.17 -40.04
C ARG A 41 -9.23 8.99 -39.21
N TYR A 42 -10.18 8.33 -38.54
CA TYR A 42 -11.26 8.97 -37.78
C TYR A 42 -11.25 8.62 -36.28
N PHE A 43 -10.50 7.58 -35.89
CA PHE A 43 -10.39 7.09 -34.52
C PHE A 43 -8.95 6.67 -34.26
N ASP A 44 -8.38 7.13 -33.14
CA ASP A 44 -6.98 6.87 -32.81
C ASP A 44 -6.71 5.40 -32.45
N SER A 45 -7.76 4.67 -32.07
CA SER A 45 -7.67 3.24 -31.75
C SER A 45 -9.03 2.54 -31.85
N MET A 46 -9.01 1.20 -31.82
CA MET A 46 -10.23 0.40 -31.68
C MET A 46 -10.96 0.69 -30.36
N HIS A 47 -10.23 1.05 -29.30
CA HIS A 47 -10.82 1.46 -28.03
C HIS A 47 -11.56 2.79 -28.15
N ASP A 48 -11.02 3.77 -28.88
CA ASP A 48 -11.68 5.04 -29.17
C ASP A 48 -12.96 4.84 -30.00
N LEU A 49 -12.90 4.00 -31.05
CA LEU A 49 -14.09 3.64 -31.83
C LEU A 49 -15.16 2.94 -30.98
N ARG A 50 -14.78 1.97 -30.16
CA ARG A 50 -15.71 1.27 -29.25
C ARG A 50 -16.34 2.21 -28.24
N THR A 51 -15.53 3.07 -27.64
CA THR A 51 -16.01 4.10 -26.71
C THR A 51 -16.99 5.06 -27.39
N ALA A 52 -16.66 5.52 -28.60
CA ALA A 52 -17.53 6.41 -29.37
C ALA A 52 -18.85 5.76 -29.82
N LEU A 53 -18.85 4.42 -30.01
CA LEU A 53 -20.05 3.64 -30.31
C LEU A 53 -20.86 3.27 -29.06
N GLY A 54 -20.38 3.58 -27.85
CA GLY A 54 -21.00 3.15 -26.60
C GLY A 54 -20.80 1.65 -26.32
N MET A 55 -19.85 0.99 -27.02
CA MET A 55 -19.44 -0.40 -26.80
C MET A 55 -18.48 -0.51 -25.61
N GLN A 56 -18.85 0.05 -24.46
CA GLN A 56 -18.17 -0.31 -23.22
C GLN A 56 -18.52 -1.77 -22.94
N GLN A 57 -17.52 -2.63 -22.82
CA GLN A 57 -17.77 -3.94 -22.21
C GLN A 57 -18.29 -3.65 -20.79
N PRO A 58 -19.40 -4.27 -20.37
CA PRO A 58 -19.83 -4.14 -18.99
C PRO A 58 -18.67 -4.56 -18.10
N LYS A 59 -18.39 -3.77 -17.06
CA LYS A 59 -17.42 -4.14 -16.03
C LYS A 59 -17.77 -5.57 -15.60
N PRO A 60 -16.84 -6.53 -15.66
CA PRO A 60 -17.15 -7.91 -15.32
C PRO A 60 -17.77 -7.93 -13.92
N GLU A 61 -18.91 -8.61 -13.82
CA GLU A 61 -19.61 -8.71 -12.55
C GLU A 61 -18.76 -9.57 -11.62
N VAL A 62 -18.26 -8.96 -10.54
CA VAL A 62 -17.43 -9.65 -9.56
C VAL A 62 -18.37 -10.47 -8.67
N PRO A 63 -18.18 -11.81 -8.57
CA PRO A 63 -19.02 -12.64 -7.73
C PRO A 63 -19.06 -12.12 -6.29
N ALA A 64 -20.23 -12.19 -5.66
CA ALA A 64 -20.40 -11.76 -4.28
C ALA A 64 -19.37 -12.46 -3.36
N GLY A 65 -18.68 -11.68 -2.52
CA GLY A 65 -17.66 -12.17 -1.58
C GLY A 65 -16.31 -12.55 -2.21
N PHE A 66 -16.13 -12.45 -3.53
CA PHE A 66 -14.83 -12.69 -4.17
C PHE A 66 -13.76 -11.74 -3.62
N THR A 67 -14.05 -10.44 -3.55
CA THR A 67 -13.11 -9.43 -3.07
C THR A 67 -12.67 -9.69 -1.64
N ASP A 68 -13.60 -10.04 -0.75
CA ASP A 68 -13.28 -10.32 0.65
C ASP A 68 -12.39 -11.57 0.78
N GLN A 69 -12.71 -12.65 0.07
CA GLN A 69 -11.89 -13.87 0.06
C GLN A 69 -10.51 -13.64 -0.57
N PHE A 70 -10.45 -12.84 -1.63
CA PHE A 70 -9.20 -12.47 -2.28
C PHE A 70 -8.30 -11.69 -1.31
N VAL A 71 -8.84 -10.63 -0.70
CA VAL A 71 -8.11 -9.82 0.30
C VAL A 71 -7.67 -10.66 1.48
N GLU A 72 -8.54 -11.53 2.00
CA GLU A 72 -8.22 -12.43 3.11
C GLU A 72 -7.02 -13.33 2.80
N ARG A 73 -6.98 -13.90 1.58
CA ARG A 73 -5.85 -14.75 1.16
C ARG A 73 -4.60 -13.94 0.85
N ALA A 74 -4.75 -12.76 0.23
CA ALA A 74 -3.64 -11.89 -0.09
C ALA A 74 -2.95 -11.32 1.17
N MET A 75 -3.73 -11.11 2.24
CA MET A 75 -3.26 -10.61 3.53
C MET A 75 -3.15 -11.73 4.58
N SER A 76 -2.51 -12.85 4.26
CA SER A 76 -2.26 -13.85 5.30
C SER A 76 -1.37 -13.26 6.40
N PRO A 77 -1.56 -13.65 7.68
CA PRO A 77 -0.74 -13.18 8.79
C PRO A 77 0.77 -13.33 8.53
N ASP A 78 1.19 -14.49 8.02
CA ASP A 78 2.59 -14.78 7.74
C ASP A 78 3.18 -13.89 6.64
N ARG A 79 2.40 -13.60 5.59
CA ARG A 79 2.85 -12.71 4.51
C ARG A 79 3.01 -11.28 5.01
N ILE A 80 2.04 -10.80 5.79
CA ILE A 80 2.10 -9.46 6.37
C ILE A 80 3.23 -9.35 7.40
N HIS A 81 3.46 -10.38 8.21
CA HIS A 81 4.62 -10.45 9.10
C HIS A 81 5.93 -10.30 8.32
N SER A 82 6.14 -11.09 7.26
CA SER A 82 7.36 -11.03 6.45
C SER A 82 7.58 -9.64 5.86
N VAL A 83 6.54 -9.04 5.27
CA VAL A 83 6.64 -7.70 4.66
C VAL A 83 6.99 -6.64 5.70
N ILE A 84 6.39 -6.67 6.88
CA ILE A 84 6.71 -5.71 7.95
C ILE A 84 8.16 -5.91 8.43
N ALA A 85 8.60 -7.16 8.60
CA ALA A 85 9.96 -7.46 9.02
C ALA A 85 11.00 -6.96 8.01
N ASP A 86 10.75 -7.17 6.72
CA ASP A 86 11.64 -6.71 5.64
C ASP A 86 11.69 -5.17 5.56
N LEU A 87 10.55 -4.50 5.73
CA LEU A 87 10.46 -3.03 5.71
C LEU A 87 11.15 -2.36 6.90
N LEU A 88 10.98 -2.91 8.10
CA LEU A 88 11.54 -2.32 9.32
C LEU A 88 13.00 -2.73 9.56
N GLY A 89 13.42 -3.86 8.98
CA GLY A 89 14.70 -4.48 9.27
C GLY A 89 14.85 -4.87 10.75
N THR A 90 16.08 -5.17 11.16
CA THR A 90 16.39 -5.62 12.53
C THR A 90 16.74 -4.46 13.47
N SER A 91 17.13 -3.30 12.94
CA SER A 91 17.56 -2.17 13.76
C SER A 91 17.08 -0.84 13.19
N LEU A 92 16.76 0.08 14.09
CA LEU A 92 16.30 1.42 13.75
C LEU A 92 17.07 2.46 14.54
N VAL A 93 17.30 3.64 13.95
CA VAL A 93 17.90 4.79 14.64
C VAL A 93 16.93 5.95 14.58
N ILE A 94 16.56 6.47 15.74
CA ILE A 94 15.65 7.59 15.91
C ILE A 94 16.44 8.75 16.54
N GLY A 95 16.73 9.79 15.77
CA GLY A 95 17.35 11.01 16.31
C GLY A 95 18.10 11.86 15.26
N PRO A 96 18.64 13.01 15.67
CA PRO A 96 18.62 13.55 17.03
C PRO A 96 17.31 14.22 17.45
N LEU A 97 16.90 13.94 18.68
CA LEU A 97 15.68 14.43 19.32
C LEU A 97 16.01 15.59 20.25
N ALA A 98 15.28 16.70 20.15
CA ALA A 98 15.44 17.79 21.09
C ALA A 98 14.73 17.48 22.41
N VAL A 99 15.43 17.56 23.54
CA VAL A 99 14.91 17.21 24.87
C VAL A 99 15.13 18.29 25.92
N GLY A 100 14.34 18.22 27.00
CA GLY A 100 14.43 19.13 28.14
C GLY A 100 13.86 20.53 27.93
N PRO A 101 13.84 21.37 28.98
CA PRO A 101 13.29 22.72 28.93
C PRO A 101 13.94 23.57 27.83
N GLY A 102 13.11 24.15 26.96
CA GLY A 102 13.59 24.96 25.85
C GLY A 102 14.36 24.19 24.77
N LYS A 103 14.20 22.86 24.67
CA LYS A 103 14.83 22.01 23.63
C LYS A 103 16.37 22.09 23.61
N ARG A 104 16.98 22.33 24.78
CA ARG A 104 18.44 22.53 24.93
C ARG A 104 19.26 21.24 25.07
N GLY A 105 18.59 20.09 25.13
CA GLY A 105 19.23 18.78 25.15
C GLY A 105 19.05 18.03 23.84
N ARG A 106 19.85 16.98 23.66
CA ARG A 106 19.81 16.06 22.53
C ARG A 106 19.58 14.64 23.04
N ALA A 107 18.76 13.87 22.35
CA ALA A 107 18.66 12.44 22.57
C ALA A 107 18.77 11.67 21.25
N VAL A 108 19.42 10.51 21.29
CA VAL A 108 19.49 9.59 20.16
C VAL A 108 19.06 8.23 20.67
N ALA A 109 18.02 7.67 20.05
CA ALA A 109 17.53 6.34 20.35
C ALA A 109 17.98 5.37 19.25
N ARG A 110 18.47 4.21 19.65
CA ARG A 110 18.74 3.07 18.78
C ARG A 110 17.82 1.94 19.20
N GLY A 111 17.12 1.36 18.23
CA GLY A 111 16.11 0.35 18.45
C GLY A 111 16.44 -0.96 17.77
N VAL A 112 15.94 -2.04 18.36
CA VAL A 112 15.90 -3.38 17.77
C VAL A 112 14.46 -3.82 17.73
N VAL A 113 14.01 -4.25 16.56
CA VAL A 113 12.66 -4.79 16.36
C VAL A 113 12.66 -6.22 16.87
N GLY A 114 11.69 -6.56 17.73
CA GLY A 114 11.49 -7.92 18.22
C GLY A 114 10.45 -8.67 17.38
N ASP A 115 9.98 -9.80 17.91
CA ASP A 115 9.04 -10.66 17.19
C ASP A 115 7.68 -9.98 16.97
N ILE A 116 7.32 -9.80 15.71
CA ILE A 116 6.06 -9.16 15.30
C ILE A 116 4.93 -10.18 15.41
N ALA A 117 3.95 -9.90 16.26
CA ALA A 117 2.75 -10.72 16.37
C ALA A 117 1.60 -10.15 15.54
N THR A 118 1.05 -10.95 14.63
CA THR A 118 -0.10 -10.58 13.79
C THR A 118 -1.32 -11.41 14.15
N THR A 119 -2.48 -10.78 14.29
CA THR A 119 -3.76 -11.44 14.59
C THR A 119 -4.86 -10.91 13.67
N ARG A 120 -5.91 -11.70 13.46
CA ARG A 120 -7.11 -11.22 12.75
C ARG A 120 -7.82 -10.12 13.55
N ALA A 121 -8.38 -9.16 12.84
CA ALA A 121 -9.20 -8.08 13.38
C ALA A 121 -10.51 -7.95 12.58
N ALA A 122 -11.47 -7.19 13.12
CA ALA A 122 -12.76 -6.99 12.45
C ALA A 122 -12.64 -6.38 11.03
N ARG A 123 -11.57 -5.61 10.78
CA ARG A 123 -11.28 -4.99 9.47
C ARG A 123 -9.84 -5.29 9.06
N GLY A 124 -9.57 -6.53 8.69
CA GLY A 124 -8.24 -6.99 8.24
C GLY A 124 -7.42 -7.62 9.36
N LEU A 125 -6.22 -7.11 9.59
CA LEU A 125 -5.28 -7.61 10.59
C LEU A 125 -4.91 -6.54 11.61
N ALA A 126 -4.46 -6.99 12.77
CA ALA A 126 -3.76 -6.19 13.76
C ALA A 126 -2.36 -6.76 13.96
N ALA A 127 -1.35 -5.89 13.99
CA ALA A 127 0.03 -6.24 14.31
C ALA A 127 0.45 -5.55 15.61
N LYS A 128 1.26 -6.25 16.42
CA LYS A 128 1.96 -5.68 17.56
C LYS A 128 3.46 -5.78 17.30
N ILE A 129 4.11 -4.63 17.26
CA ILE A 129 5.53 -4.51 16.92
C ILE A 129 6.28 -4.11 18.19
N PRO A 130 6.94 -5.06 18.88
CA PRO A 130 7.80 -4.74 20.00
C PRO A 130 9.12 -4.14 19.51
N VAL A 131 9.58 -3.09 20.17
CA VAL A 131 10.84 -2.41 19.89
C VAL A 131 11.58 -2.18 21.21
N GLY A 132 12.77 -2.76 21.33
CA GLY A 132 13.70 -2.44 22.42
C GLY A 132 14.54 -1.23 22.04
N LEU A 133 14.53 -0.18 22.84
CA LEU A 133 15.26 1.07 22.62
C LEU A 133 16.38 1.26 23.64
N VAL A 134 17.54 1.71 23.16
CA VAL A 134 18.62 2.30 23.96
C VAL A 134 18.70 3.78 23.60
N ILE A 135 18.49 4.65 24.58
CA ILE A 135 18.41 6.10 24.39
C ILE A 135 19.59 6.75 25.10
N ASP A 136 20.45 7.42 24.33
CA ASP A 136 21.49 8.31 24.87
C ASP A 136 20.91 9.73 24.98
N ILE A 137 21.08 10.37 26.13
CA ILE A 137 20.56 11.70 26.43
C ILE A 137 21.71 12.60 26.85
N GLU A 138 21.76 13.80 26.28
CA GLU A 138 22.75 14.84 26.55
C GLU A 138 22.04 16.17 26.87
N VAL A 139 22.27 16.74 28.06
CA VAL A 139 21.70 18.03 28.49
C VAL A 139 22.77 18.85 29.22
N GLY A 140 23.41 19.78 28.52
CA GLY A 140 24.58 20.49 29.06
C GLY A 140 25.71 19.51 29.38
N ARG A 141 26.20 19.48 30.63
CA ARG A 141 27.20 18.50 31.11
C ARG A 141 26.61 17.15 31.51
N PHE A 142 25.29 16.99 31.46
CA PHE A 142 24.62 15.77 31.86
C PHE A 142 24.55 14.80 30.68
N GLN A 143 25.11 13.61 30.82
CA GLN A 143 24.98 12.52 29.85
C GLN A 143 24.43 11.28 30.55
N LYS A 144 23.44 10.62 29.94
CA LYS A 144 22.85 9.40 30.49
C LYS A 144 22.33 8.50 29.39
N ARG A 145 22.54 7.19 29.57
CA ARG A 145 21.91 6.13 28.77
C ARG A 145 20.75 5.51 29.56
N ILE A 146 19.62 5.33 28.89
CA ILE A 146 18.44 4.64 29.42
C ILE A 146 17.94 3.60 28.42
N CYS A 147 17.23 2.58 28.91
CA CYS A 147 16.57 1.58 28.07
C CYS A 147 15.05 1.78 28.14
N ALA A 148 14.36 1.49 27.03
CA ALA A 148 12.91 1.49 26.99
C ALA A 148 12.39 0.34 26.13
N LYS A 149 11.23 -0.20 26.48
CA LYS A 149 10.47 -1.15 25.68
C LYS A 149 9.26 -0.42 25.11
N VAL A 150 9.10 -0.49 23.80
CA VAL A 150 7.98 0.12 23.09
C VAL A 150 7.17 -0.98 22.44
N VAL A 151 5.84 -0.90 22.48
CA VAL A 151 4.97 -1.78 21.70
C VAL A 151 4.06 -0.91 20.85
N VAL A 152 4.17 -1.07 19.54
CA VAL A 152 3.37 -0.31 18.57
C VAL A 152 2.24 -1.20 18.05
N PRO A 153 0.97 -0.87 18.33
CA PRO A 153 -0.15 -1.54 17.68
C PRO A 153 -0.40 -0.92 16.29
N ILE A 154 -0.50 -1.73 15.26
CA ILE A 154 -0.80 -1.29 13.89
C ILE A 154 -2.04 -2.03 13.39
N GLY A 155 -2.99 -1.29 12.83
CA GLY A 155 -4.11 -1.87 12.08
C GLY A 155 -3.76 -1.94 10.60
N ILE A 156 -4.11 -3.03 9.93
CA ILE A 156 -3.78 -3.24 8.52
C ILE A 156 -5.03 -3.74 7.82
N SER A 157 -5.48 -3.02 6.81
CA SER A 157 -6.57 -3.42 5.93
C SER A 157 -6.11 -3.36 4.48
N ALA A 158 -6.85 -3.95 3.56
CA ALA A 158 -6.60 -3.71 2.14
C ALA A 158 -7.90 -3.58 1.37
N ARG A 159 -7.76 -2.96 0.20
CA ARG A 159 -8.83 -2.75 -0.76
C ARG A 159 -8.29 -2.92 -2.17
N VAL A 160 -9.11 -3.47 -3.04
CA VAL A 160 -8.79 -3.63 -4.45
C VAL A 160 -9.44 -2.48 -5.21
N LYS A 161 -8.67 -1.82 -6.08
CA LYS A 161 -9.17 -0.80 -7.00
C LYS A 161 -9.63 -1.42 -8.32
N ASP A 162 -10.37 -0.64 -9.10
CA ASP A 162 -10.90 -1.05 -10.40
C ASP A 162 -9.83 -1.36 -11.45
N ASP A 163 -8.62 -0.82 -11.27
CA ASP A 163 -7.43 -1.08 -12.10
C ASP A 163 -6.64 -2.31 -11.64
N LEU A 164 -7.21 -3.16 -10.78
CA LEU A 164 -6.55 -4.31 -10.16
C LEU A 164 -5.38 -3.96 -9.23
N THR A 165 -5.27 -2.72 -8.77
CA THR A 165 -4.30 -2.38 -7.73
C THR A 165 -4.83 -2.79 -6.36
N LEU A 166 -4.08 -3.63 -5.65
CA LEU A 166 -4.29 -3.89 -4.22
C LEU A 166 -3.58 -2.80 -3.41
N VAL A 167 -4.35 -2.03 -2.65
CA VAL A 167 -3.81 -1.03 -1.72
C VAL A 167 -3.96 -1.55 -0.30
N ILE A 168 -2.83 -1.65 0.40
CA ILE A 168 -2.76 -1.97 1.82
C ILE A 168 -2.80 -0.66 2.60
N ASP A 169 -3.90 -0.44 3.30
CA ASP A 169 -4.08 0.70 4.19
C ASP A 169 -3.52 0.35 5.58
N VAL A 170 -2.46 1.05 5.98
CA VAL A 170 -1.85 0.92 7.31
C VAL A 170 -2.41 2.02 8.22
N ALA A 171 -3.22 1.63 9.20
CA ALA A 171 -3.83 2.56 10.14
C ALA A 171 -2.76 3.10 11.11
N ARG A 172 -2.58 4.42 11.08
CA ARG A 172 -1.69 5.12 12.00
C ARG A 172 -2.14 4.89 13.44
N PRO A 173 -1.26 4.43 14.35
CA PRO A 173 -1.64 4.24 15.74
C PRO A 173 -2.01 5.57 16.39
N HIS A 174 -2.99 5.54 17.27
CA HIS A 174 -3.20 6.65 18.18
C HIS A 174 -2.02 6.74 19.17
N PRO A 175 -1.46 7.94 19.48
CA PRO A 175 -0.28 8.06 20.34
C PRO A 175 -0.41 7.36 21.69
N ARG A 176 -1.62 7.35 22.28
CA ARG A 176 -1.91 6.69 23.56
C ARG A 176 -1.93 5.16 23.49
N ALA A 177 -2.14 4.58 22.30
CA ALA A 177 -2.18 3.13 22.11
C ALA A 177 -0.78 2.50 22.09
N ILE A 178 0.25 3.29 21.79
CA ILE A 178 1.64 2.84 21.87
C ILE A 178 1.97 2.55 23.34
N SER A 179 2.48 1.38 23.69
CA SER A 179 3.01 1.18 25.04
C SER A 179 4.44 1.67 25.09
N VAL A 180 4.83 2.37 26.16
CA VAL A 180 6.22 2.75 26.42
C VAL A 180 6.49 2.43 27.88
N ASP A 181 7.47 1.57 28.12
CA ASP A 181 7.95 1.20 29.44
C ASP A 181 9.43 1.55 29.50
N VAL A 182 9.80 2.53 30.32
CA VAL A 182 11.18 2.99 30.45
C VAL A 182 11.77 2.37 31.71
N ASP A 183 12.95 1.75 31.57
CA ASP A 183 13.59 1.03 32.67
C ASP A 183 13.89 1.96 33.85
N ALA A 184 13.08 1.83 34.91
CA ALA A 184 13.11 2.73 36.07
C ALA A 184 14.45 2.68 36.82
N LEU A 185 15.16 1.55 36.76
CA LEU A 185 16.49 1.39 37.35
C LEU A 185 17.54 2.36 36.76
N GLY A 186 17.33 2.85 35.53
CA GLY A 186 18.20 3.83 34.88
C GLY A 186 17.79 5.31 35.10
N LEU A 187 16.59 5.56 35.62
CA LEU A 187 15.96 6.88 35.73
C LEU A 187 16.15 7.48 37.12
N SER A 188 17.12 8.39 37.25
CA SER A 188 17.22 9.22 38.46
C SER A 188 16.18 10.34 38.44
N ALA A 189 15.79 10.84 39.62
CA ALA A 189 14.91 12.00 39.74
C ALA A 189 15.47 13.26 39.05
N VAL A 190 16.77 13.29 38.74
CA VAL A 190 17.44 14.35 37.97
C VAL A 190 17.16 14.20 36.47
N VAL A 191 17.17 12.98 35.92
CA VAL A 191 16.80 12.71 34.51
C VAL A 191 15.35 13.14 34.27
N VAL A 192 14.43 12.68 35.13
CA VAL A 192 12.99 12.97 35.01
C VAL A 192 12.74 14.49 35.00
N ARG A 193 13.39 15.23 35.89
CA ARG A 193 13.29 16.71 35.95
C ARG A 193 13.90 17.42 34.74
N LYS A 194 15.04 16.94 34.22
CA LYS A 194 15.76 17.60 33.11
C LYS A 194 15.22 17.27 31.73
N VAL A 195 14.62 16.09 31.54
CA VAL A 195 14.21 15.59 30.23
C VAL A 195 12.69 15.75 30.02
N GLY A 196 11.89 15.80 31.10
CA GLY A 196 10.43 15.83 31.02
C GLY A 196 9.84 14.45 30.74
N LYS A 197 8.62 14.40 30.18
CA LYS A 197 7.91 13.15 29.85
C LYS A 197 8.60 12.42 28.68
N VAL A 198 9.61 11.61 28.98
CA VAL A 198 10.35 10.79 28.00
C VAL A 198 9.39 9.96 27.14
N ASP A 199 8.33 9.44 27.73
CA ASP A 199 7.32 8.62 27.05
C ASP A 199 6.64 9.35 25.90
N ASP A 200 6.28 10.62 26.10
CA ASP A 200 5.62 11.44 25.06
C ASP A 200 6.56 11.69 23.89
N LEU A 201 7.84 11.92 24.18
CA LEU A 201 8.88 12.07 23.17
C LEU A 201 9.06 10.77 22.39
N VAL A 202 9.16 9.63 23.07
CA VAL A 202 9.30 8.31 22.43
C VAL A 202 8.10 8.07 21.51
N ARG A 203 6.87 8.26 22.00
CA ARG A 203 5.63 8.10 21.21
C ARG A 203 5.64 8.98 19.96
N ALA A 204 5.91 10.27 20.11
CA ALA A 204 5.89 11.22 19.00
C ALA A 204 6.91 10.85 17.91
N ASN A 205 8.11 10.41 18.30
CA ASN A 205 9.14 10.05 17.34
C ASN A 205 8.94 8.67 16.73
N THR A 206 8.40 7.70 17.48
CA THR A 206 7.95 6.43 16.93
C THR A 206 6.89 6.65 15.84
N LEU A 207 5.92 7.54 16.08
CA LEU A 207 4.93 7.90 15.07
C LEU A 207 5.55 8.56 13.84
N ALA A 208 6.44 9.54 14.04
CA ALA A 208 7.13 10.20 12.93
C ALA A 208 7.97 9.21 12.11
N HIS A 209 8.60 8.22 12.77
CA HIS A 209 9.34 7.18 12.09
C HIS A 209 8.43 6.25 11.28
N ILE A 210 7.29 5.84 11.83
CA ILE A 210 6.27 5.06 11.09
C ILE A 210 5.82 5.83 9.85
N ASP A 211 5.50 7.13 10.01
CA ASP A 211 5.08 7.99 8.91
C ASP A 211 6.18 8.07 7.83
N ALA A 212 7.46 8.16 8.24
CA ALA A 212 8.61 8.19 7.32
C ALA A 212 8.82 6.88 6.57
N VAL A 213 8.70 5.73 7.24
CA VAL A 213 8.80 4.40 6.61
C VAL A 213 7.68 4.21 5.60
N LEU A 214 6.43 4.54 5.95
CA LEU A 214 5.30 4.42 5.03
C LEU A 214 5.40 5.39 3.84
N ALA A 215 6.05 6.55 4.02
CA ALA A 215 6.28 7.50 2.95
C ALA A 215 7.47 7.14 2.04
N SER A 216 8.33 6.20 2.44
CA SER A 216 9.49 5.78 1.66
C SER A 216 9.09 5.07 0.36
N PRO A 217 9.96 5.02 -0.66
CA PRO A 217 9.70 4.25 -1.88
C PRO A 217 9.37 2.79 -1.61
N GLU A 218 10.10 2.15 -0.69
CA GLU A 218 9.91 0.77 -0.28
C GLU A 218 8.56 0.59 0.45
N GLY A 219 8.22 1.50 1.36
CA GLY A 219 6.92 1.50 2.03
C GLY A 219 5.75 1.65 1.07
N LYS A 220 5.88 2.52 0.06
CA LYS A 220 4.88 2.69 -1.00
C LYS A 220 4.76 1.46 -1.89
N ALA A 221 5.87 0.88 -2.31
CA ALA A 221 5.89 -0.34 -3.11
C ALA A 221 5.28 -1.53 -2.36
N ALA A 222 5.55 -1.64 -1.05
CA ALA A 222 4.97 -2.69 -0.22
C ALA A 222 3.48 -2.52 0.07
N THR A 223 2.96 -1.28 -0.03
CA THR A 223 1.54 -0.97 0.25
C THR A 223 0.69 -0.80 -1.01
N THR A 224 1.30 -0.73 -2.19
CA THR A 224 0.61 -0.57 -3.47
C THR A 224 1.10 -1.63 -4.44
N ILE A 225 0.26 -2.64 -4.68
CA ILE A 225 0.61 -3.82 -5.47
C ILE A 225 -0.23 -3.83 -6.75
N ASP A 226 0.43 -3.72 -7.90
CA ASP A 226 -0.21 -3.83 -9.22
C ASP A 226 -0.38 -5.31 -9.58
N ILE A 227 -1.58 -5.85 -9.33
CA ILE A 227 -1.86 -7.26 -9.62
C ILE A 227 -1.95 -7.48 -11.13
N GLY A 228 -2.40 -6.50 -11.90
CA GLY A 228 -2.49 -6.60 -13.36
C GLY A 228 -1.12 -6.86 -13.97
N GLN A 229 -0.14 -6.05 -13.60
CA GLN A 229 1.25 -6.23 -14.04
C GLN A 229 1.83 -7.57 -13.57
N MET A 230 1.58 -7.98 -12.33
CA MET A 230 2.05 -9.28 -11.84
C MET A 230 1.48 -10.46 -12.64
N ILE A 231 0.23 -10.38 -13.07
CA ILE A 231 -0.41 -11.38 -13.92
C ILE A 231 0.28 -11.40 -15.29
N ASP A 232 0.44 -10.24 -15.92
CA ASP A 232 1.08 -10.11 -17.24
C ASP A 232 2.53 -10.64 -17.24
N ASP A 233 3.30 -10.30 -16.20
CA ASP A 233 4.66 -10.79 -16.00
C ASP A 233 4.68 -12.33 -15.85
N ALA A 234 3.73 -12.90 -15.10
CA ALA A 234 3.63 -14.34 -14.92
C ALA A 234 3.29 -15.07 -16.23
N TRP A 235 2.43 -14.49 -17.08
CA TRP A 235 2.16 -15.03 -18.42
C TRP A 235 3.39 -14.93 -19.32
N ALA A 236 4.08 -13.79 -19.33
CA ALA A 236 5.28 -13.57 -20.13
C ALA A 236 6.42 -14.52 -19.73
N ALA A 237 6.55 -14.82 -18.44
CA ALA A 237 7.51 -15.76 -17.90
C ALA A 237 7.12 -17.25 -18.11
N GLY A 238 5.94 -17.55 -18.65
CA GLY A 238 5.47 -18.93 -18.89
C GLY A 238 5.09 -19.72 -17.63
N VAL A 239 5.14 -19.10 -16.44
CA VAL A 239 4.87 -19.72 -15.13
C VAL A 239 3.44 -20.24 -15.03
N VAL A 240 2.52 -19.66 -15.80
CA VAL A 240 1.09 -20.04 -15.79
C VAL A 240 0.82 -21.38 -16.50
N PHE A 241 1.71 -21.82 -17.41
CA PHE A 241 1.45 -22.98 -18.28
C PHE A 241 2.16 -24.29 -17.89
N GLU A 242 3.04 -24.31 -16.87
CA GLU A 242 3.75 -25.54 -16.48
C GLU A 242 2.88 -26.60 -15.78
N ARG A 243 1.58 -26.36 -15.58
CA ARG A 243 0.67 -27.28 -14.87
C ARG A 243 -0.30 -28.05 -15.78
N ARG A 244 0.16 -28.57 -16.92
CA ARG A 244 -0.54 -29.63 -17.69
C ARG A 244 0.45 -30.57 -18.42
N ALA A 245 1.18 -31.36 -17.66
CA ALA A 245 1.74 -32.63 -18.10
C ALA A 245 1.96 -33.55 -16.88
N MET A 246 0.88 -34.01 -16.28
CA MET A 246 0.87 -35.21 -15.43
C MET A 246 -0.51 -35.85 -15.46
#